data_AF-A0A099YPH9-F1
#
_entry.id   AF-A0A099YPH9-F1
#
_cell.length_a   1.000
_cell.length_b   1.000
_cell.length_c   1.000
_cell.angle_alpha   90.00
_cell.angle_beta   90.00
_cell.angle_gamma   90.00
#
_symmetry.space_group_name_H-M   'P 1'
#
loop_
_entity.id
_entity.type
_entity.pdbx_description
1 polymer ?
#
loop_
_entity_poly.entity_id
_entity_poly.type
_entity_poly.pdbx_seq_one_letter_code
_entity_poly.pdbx_strand_id
1 'polypeptide(L)'
;MDETSDEPPTSAVLLDNCHFSQVIFNNVEKFYVPGGDVTCYYTLTNNIAPRGKDWVGIFRVGWKTTREYYTFMWAPLPSGVSDHMVVQQQIQFKAYYLPKDDEYYQFCYVDQDGVVRGASVPFQFRAETEDDILVVTTQGEVEEIELQNKNLLKENEELKESCASLQKQNMDLQEQLRKTQELQNSFESLKSNTEKVEQELNSLKEENKHLKELTKCEEAELHQLKEQIQKVTSEKEHLETRLKTALDRMDQLQ
;
A
#
# COMPACT_ATOMS: atom_id res chain seq x y z
N MET A 1 76.94 38.94 3.43
CA MET A 1 75.57 38.38 3.43
C MET A 1 74.73 39.49 2.90
N ASP A 2 74.41 39.45 1.62
CA ASP A 2 73.65 40.50 0.98
C ASP A 2 72.68 39.87 -0.02
N GLU A 3 71.55 40.54 -0.14
CA GLU A 3 70.19 40.02 -0.30
C GLU A 3 69.97 39.15 -1.56
N THR A 4 69.46 37.92 -1.35
CA THR A 4 68.82 37.15 -2.41
C THR A 4 67.44 37.76 -2.66
N SER A 5 67.32 38.50 -3.75
CA SER A 5 66.07 38.94 -4.34
C SER A 5 65.16 37.73 -4.61
N ASP A 6 64.07 37.61 -3.85
CA ASP A 6 62.95 36.71 -4.11
C ASP A 6 62.26 37.15 -5.41
N GLU A 7 62.77 36.68 -6.54
CA GLU A 7 62.03 36.72 -7.80
C GLU A 7 60.87 35.71 -7.70
N PRO A 8 59.61 36.14 -7.86
CA PRO A 8 58.49 35.21 -7.82
C PRO A 8 58.64 34.20 -8.96
N PRO A 9 58.16 32.95 -8.77
CA PRO A 9 58.33 31.92 -9.78
C PRO A 9 57.74 32.39 -11.10
N THR A 10 58.46 32.15 -12.21
CA THR A 10 58.11 32.57 -13.57
C THR A 10 56.70 32.07 -13.99
N SER A 11 56.14 31.09 -13.29
CA SER A 11 54.76 30.61 -13.41
C SER A 11 53.69 31.58 -12.91
N ALA A 12 54.01 32.50 -12.01
CA ALA A 12 53.07 33.52 -11.51
C ALA A 12 52.92 34.72 -12.45
N VAL A 13 53.95 35.03 -13.26
CA VAL A 13 53.98 36.20 -14.15
C VAL A 13 53.24 35.95 -15.48
N LEU A 14 52.94 34.69 -15.82
CA LEU A 14 52.34 34.32 -17.11
C LEU A 14 50.81 34.21 -17.10
N LEU A 15 50.15 34.29 -15.93
CA LEU A 15 48.69 34.16 -15.83
C LEU A 15 47.93 35.46 -16.17
N ASP A 16 48.57 36.62 -16.04
CA ASP A 16 47.92 37.92 -16.30
C ASP A 16 47.61 38.15 -17.80
N ASN A 17 48.21 37.36 -18.70
CA ASN A 17 48.08 37.53 -20.16
C ASN A 17 47.51 36.30 -20.90
N CYS A 18 46.85 35.36 -20.21
CA CYS A 18 46.17 34.26 -20.88
C CYS A 18 44.93 34.76 -21.66
N HIS A 19 45.14 35.12 -22.94
CA HIS A 19 44.08 35.56 -23.86
C HIS A 19 42.91 34.58 -23.99
N PHE A 20 43.13 33.29 -23.71
CA PHE A 20 42.16 32.20 -23.88
C PHE A 20 41.32 31.88 -22.63
N SER A 21 41.53 32.57 -21.51
CA SER A 21 40.79 32.34 -20.25
C SER A 21 40.07 33.60 -19.76
N GLN A 22 39.80 34.53 -20.67
CA GLN A 22 39.08 35.76 -20.34
C GLN A 22 37.56 35.52 -20.21
N VAL A 23 37.07 34.41 -20.77
CA VAL A 23 35.71 33.90 -20.61
C VAL A 23 35.76 32.48 -20.07
N ILE A 24 35.03 32.22 -18.99
CA ILE A 24 34.99 30.92 -18.31
C ILE A 24 33.60 30.32 -18.48
N PHE A 25 33.51 29.14 -19.10
CA PHE A 25 32.25 28.40 -19.19
C PHE A 25 31.99 27.64 -17.89
N ASN A 26 30.77 27.74 -17.38
CA ASN A 26 30.36 27.13 -16.11
C ASN A 26 29.33 26.04 -16.36
N ASN A 27 29.30 25.04 -15.48
CA ASN A 27 28.28 23.98 -15.47
C ASN A 27 28.07 23.34 -16.86
N VAL A 28 29.17 23.03 -17.54
CA VAL A 28 29.13 22.36 -18.83
C VAL A 28 29.00 20.87 -18.58
N GLU A 29 27.84 20.32 -18.94
CA GLU A 29 27.57 18.89 -18.83
C GLU A 29 28.47 18.10 -19.78
N LYS A 30 28.81 16.87 -19.40
CA LYS A 30 29.52 15.93 -20.29
C LYS A 30 28.64 15.49 -21.46
N PHE A 31 27.33 15.39 -21.20
CA PHE A 31 26.34 14.91 -22.16
C PHE A 31 25.12 15.82 -22.17
N TYR A 32 24.69 16.21 -23.36
CA TYR A 32 23.41 16.90 -23.56
C TYR A 32 22.45 15.96 -24.29
N VAL A 33 21.23 15.82 -23.76
CA VAL A 33 20.21 14.95 -24.34
C VAL A 33 19.79 15.45 -25.72
N PRO A 34 19.89 14.62 -26.78
CA PRO A 34 19.42 14.99 -28.12
C PRO A 34 17.96 15.42 -28.15
N GLY A 35 17.65 16.48 -28.88
CA GLY A 35 16.29 17.02 -29.00
C GLY A 35 15.88 18.01 -27.91
N GLY A 36 16.70 18.20 -26.87
CA GLY A 36 16.54 19.28 -25.88
C GLY A 36 17.26 20.57 -26.28
N ASP A 37 16.75 21.72 -25.83
CA ASP A 37 17.50 22.99 -25.89
C ASP A 37 18.66 22.94 -24.90
N VAL A 38 19.79 23.56 -25.25
CA VAL A 38 20.99 23.61 -24.38
C VAL A 38 21.23 25.04 -23.91
N THR A 39 21.34 25.21 -22.60
CA THR A 39 21.68 26.50 -21.99
C THR A 39 23.17 26.52 -21.64
N CYS A 40 23.91 27.41 -22.27
CA CYS A 40 25.33 27.63 -22.05
C CYS A 40 25.49 28.76 -21.03
N TYR A 41 26.18 28.49 -19.92
CA TYR A 41 26.51 29.48 -18.91
C TYR A 41 27.98 29.87 -19.01
N TYR A 42 28.28 31.16 -18.94
CA TYR A 42 29.65 31.63 -18.94
C TYR A 42 29.82 32.90 -18.11
N THR A 43 31.05 33.16 -17.72
CA THR A 43 31.46 34.29 -16.91
C THR A 43 32.47 35.11 -17.68
N LEU A 44 32.22 36.41 -17.79
CA LEU A 44 33.19 37.38 -18.31
C LEU A 44 34.12 37.80 -17.16
N THR A 45 35.42 37.64 -17.36
CA THR A 45 36.42 38.12 -16.39
C THR A 45 36.68 39.62 -16.57
N ASN A 46 37.39 40.24 -15.61
CA ASN A 46 37.77 41.66 -15.69
C ASN A 46 38.74 41.97 -16.86
N ASN A 47 39.26 40.94 -17.54
CA ASN A 47 40.26 41.07 -18.59
C ASN A 47 39.64 41.11 -20.00
N ILE A 48 38.31 41.17 -20.12
CA ILE A 48 37.59 41.32 -21.40
C ILE A 48 36.50 42.38 -21.29
N ALA A 49 36.41 43.24 -22.29
CA ALA A 49 35.26 44.12 -22.50
C ALA A 49 34.32 43.46 -23.52
N PRO A 50 33.10 43.04 -23.14
CA PRO A 50 32.16 42.41 -24.06
C PRO A 50 31.71 43.41 -25.14
N ARG A 51 31.62 42.94 -26.39
CA ARG A 51 31.22 43.75 -27.54
C ARG A 51 29.99 43.18 -28.23
N GLY A 52 29.21 44.04 -28.89
CA GLY A 52 27.94 43.66 -29.52
C GLY A 52 28.04 42.69 -30.71
N LYS A 53 29.25 42.32 -31.12
CA LYS A 53 29.52 41.31 -32.17
C LYS A 53 30.34 40.14 -31.62
N ASP A 54 30.44 40.00 -30.31
CA ASP A 54 30.95 38.79 -29.70
C ASP A 54 29.88 37.69 -29.77
N TRP A 55 30.31 36.43 -29.80
CA TRP A 55 29.40 35.30 -29.95
C TRP A 55 29.95 34.04 -29.31
N VAL A 56 29.06 33.13 -28.96
CA VAL A 56 29.41 31.78 -28.50
C VAL A 56 29.03 30.79 -29.59
N GLY A 57 30.01 29.99 -30.01
CA GLY A 57 29.83 28.93 -30.98
C GLY A 57 29.97 27.56 -30.36
N ILE A 58 29.27 26.57 -30.95
CA ILE A 58 29.52 25.16 -30.72
C ILE A 58 30.47 24.68 -31.81
N PHE A 59 31.61 24.13 -31.42
CA PHE A 59 32.65 23.65 -32.33
C PHE A 59 32.92 22.18 -32.08
N ARG A 60 33.12 21.40 -33.15
CA ARG A 60 33.65 20.04 -33.04
C ARG A 60 35.10 20.13 -32.52
N VAL A 61 35.46 19.29 -31.55
CA VAL A 61 36.83 19.24 -31.00
C VAL A 61 37.84 18.99 -32.12
N GLY A 62 38.94 19.75 -32.12
CA GLY A 62 39.95 19.71 -33.19
C GLY A 62 39.73 20.72 -34.32
N TRP A 63 38.76 21.64 -34.18
CA TRP A 63 38.58 22.79 -35.07
C TRP A 63 39.87 23.61 -35.22
N LYS A 64 40.13 24.16 -36.41
CA LYS A 64 41.35 24.95 -36.69
C LYS A 64 41.09 26.44 -36.74
N THR A 65 39.89 26.84 -37.17
CA THR A 65 39.51 28.24 -37.35
C THR A 65 38.13 28.51 -36.79
N THR A 66 37.87 29.77 -36.42
CA THR A 66 36.54 30.20 -35.92
C THR A 66 35.44 30.13 -36.97
N ARG A 67 35.77 29.81 -38.24
CA ARG A 67 34.79 29.59 -39.31
C ARG A 67 34.22 28.17 -39.33
N GLU A 68 34.78 27.25 -38.55
CA GLU A 68 34.35 25.85 -38.43
C GLU A 68 33.30 25.64 -37.33
N TYR A 69 32.57 26.69 -36.95
CA TYR A 69 31.48 26.55 -35.99
C TYR A 69 30.36 25.69 -36.59
N TYR A 70 29.73 24.86 -35.75
CA TYR A 70 28.54 24.11 -36.13
C TYR A 70 27.31 25.01 -36.10
N THR A 71 27.12 25.68 -34.96
CA THR A 71 26.09 26.70 -34.74
C THR A 71 26.61 27.76 -33.79
N PHE A 72 25.95 28.91 -33.74
CA PHE A 72 26.35 30.03 -32.90
C PHE A 72 25.17 30.85 -32.41
N MET A 73 25.42 31.62 -31.37
CA MET A 73 24.50 32.61 -30.82
C MET A 73 25.29 33.87 -30.44
N TRP A 74 24.74 35.04 -30.74
CA TRP A 74 25.34 36.31 -30.33
C TRP A 74 25.37 36.42 -28.80
N ALA A 75 26.50 36.87 -28.26
CA ALA A 75 26.65 37.08 -26.84
C ALA A 75 25.86 38.33 -26.42
N PRO A 76 24.89 38.21 -25.48
CA PRO A 76 24.19 39.39 -24.99
C PRO A 76 25.16 40.30 -24.24
N LEU A 77 25.00 41.60 -24.42
CA LEU A 77 25.72 42.57 -23.60
C LEU A 77 25.18 42.51 -22.16
N PRO A 78 26.04 42.53 -21.13
CA PRO A 78 25.60 42.56 -19.74
C PRO A 78 24.66 43.75 -19.51
N SER A 79 23.46 43.48 -18.99
CA SER A 79 22.51 44.53 -18.62
C SER A 79 23.02 45.19 -17.33
N GLY A 80 23.54 46.42 -17.44
CA GLY A 80 24.37 47.04 -16.41
C GLY A 80 23.73 47.11 -15.03
N VAL A 81 24.34 46.42 -14.05
CA VAL A 81 24.31 46.78 -12.63
C VAL A 81 25.63 46.36 -11.97
N SER A 82 26.38 47.36 -11.50
CA SER A 82 27.59 47.30 -10.66
C SER A 82 28.91 46.81 -11.30
N ASP A 83 29.89 47.73 -11.36
CA ASP A 83 31.25 47.62 -11.89
C ASP A 83 32.15 46.54 -11.25
N HIS A 84 31.63 45.74 -10.31
CA HIS A 84 32.45 44.85 -9.47
C HIS A 84 31.88 43.46 -9.24
N MET A 85 30.73 43.10 -9.83
CA MET A 85 30.22 41.73 -9.75
C MET A 85 30.53 40.95 -11.02
N VAL A 86 31.09 39.76 -10.83
CA VAL A 86 31.29 38.75 -11.86
C VAL A 86 29.91 38.34 -12.39
N VAL A 87 29.44 38.97 -13.46
CA VAL A 87 28.10 38.73 -14.00
C VAL A 87 28.11 37.44 -14.82
N GLN A 88 27.45 36.42 -14.31
CA GLN A 88 27.16 35.19 -15.06
C GLN A 88 26.20 35.53 -16.20
N GLN A 89 26.59 35.16 -17.42
CA GLN A 89 25.79 35.27 -18.63
C GLN A 89 25.26 33.90 -19.04
N GLN A 90 24.16 33.89 -19.78
CA GLN A 90 23.57 32.68 -20.33
C GLN A 90 23.10 32.87 -21.77
N ILE A 91 23.24 31.82 -22.57
CA ILE A 91 22.78 31.75 -23.95
C ILE A 91 22.08 30.42 -24.16
N GLN A 92 20.93 30.43 -24.83
CA GLN A 92 20.21 29.21 -25.17
C GLN A 92 20.40 28.85 -26.65
N PHE A 93 20.90 27.64 -26.89
CA PHE A 93 20.93 27.00 -28.20
C PHE A 93 19.70 26.14 -28.39
N LYS A 94 18.95 26.40 -29.48
CA LYS A 94 17.74 25.63 -29.78
C LYS A 94 18.06 24.26 -30.33
N ALA A 95 17.30 23.25 -29.88
CA ALA A 95 17.49 21.84 -30.19
C ALA A 95 17.68 21.57 -31.70
N TYR A 96 16.93 22.27 -32.54
CA TYR A 96 16.96 22.05 -34.00
C TYR A 96 18.27 22.51 -34.67
N TYR A 97 19.08 23.32 -34.01
CA TYR A 97 20.40 23.75 -34.48
C TYR A 97 21.55 22.91 -33.91
N LEU A 98 21.28 21.96 -33.02
CA LEU A 98 22.31 21.20 -32.35
C LEU A 98 22.79 20.01 -33.21
N PRO A 99 24.05 19.59 -33.05
CA PRO A 99 24.57 18.35 -33.63
C PRO A 99 23.70 17.12 -33.33
N LYS A 100 23.72 16.17 -34.27
CA LYS A 100 22.97 14.90 -34.20
C LYS A 100 23.87 13.67 -34.28
N ASP A 101 25.17 13.89 -34.34
CA ASP A 101 26.20 12.85 -34.30
C ASP A 101 26.75 12.71 -32.88
N ASP A 102 27.59 11.69 -32.68
CA ASP A 102 28.24 11.34 -31.41
C ASP A 102 29.64 11.96 -31.28
N GLU A 103 29.96 12.99 -32.07
CA GLU A 103 31.26 13.65 -32.00
C GLU A 103 31.39 14.50 -30.73
N TYR A 104 32.63 14.78 -30.33
CA TYR A 104 32.89 15.70 -29.23
C TYR A 104 32.81 17.15 -29.71
N TYR A 105 32.09 17.96 -28.94
CA TYR A 105 31.93 19.39 -29.15
C TYR A 105 32.39 20.19 -27.94
N GLN A 106 32.61 21.48 -28.11
CA GLN A 106 32.88 22.42 -27.03
C GLN A 106 32.29 23.78 -27.37
N PHE A 107 31.96 24.57 -26.34
CA PHE A 107 31.64 25.98 -26.51
C PHE A 107 32.92 26.78 -26.67
N CYS A 108 32.93 27.74 -27.58
CA CYS A 108 33.99 28.73 -27.70
C CYS A 108 33.38 30.13 -27.73
N TYR A 109 33.89 31.03 -26.89
CA TYR A 109 33.56 32.46 -26.95
C TYR A 109 34.52 33.13 -27.93
N VAL A 110 33.98 33.75 -28.97
CA VAL A 110 34.72 34.44 -30.02
C VAL A 110 34.37 35.91 -29.98
N ASP A 111 35.38 36.76 -29.93
CA ASP A 111 35.17 38.20 -29.90
C ASP A 111 34.94 38.79 -31.30
N GLN A 112 34.59 40.08 -31.36
CA GLN A 112 34.37 40.80 -32.62
C GLN A 112 35.57 40.76 -33.59
N ASP A 113 36.80 40.59 -33.10
CA ASP A 113 38.00 40.50 -33.93
C ASP A 113 38.27 39.07 -34.42
N GLY A 114 37.41 38.11 -34.03
CA GLY A 114 37.53 36.70 -34.40
C GLY A 114 38.48 35.91 -33.50
N VAL A 115 38.89 36.46 -32.36
CA VAL A 115 39.81 35.83 -31.40
C VAL A 115 39.02 35.04 -30.37
N VAL A 116 39.46 33.82 -30.08
CA VAL A 116 38.85 32.97 -29.05
C VAL A 116 39.30 33.42 -27.66
N ARG A 117 38.34 33.74 -26.79
CA ARG A 117 38.57 34.27 -25.44
C ARG A 117 38.24 33.29 -24.32
N GLY A 118 37.65 32.16 -24.66
CA GLY A 118 37.30 31.07 -23.75
C GLY A 118 36.88 29.83 -24.52
N ALA A 119 37.17 28.65 -23.97
CA ALA A 119 36.70 27.36 -24.48
C ALA A 119 36.25 26.47 -23.32
N SER A 120 35.14 25.74 -23.49
CA SER A 120 34.66 24.81 -22.47
C SER A 120 35.40 23.48 -22.48
N VAL A 121 35.17 22.67 -21.45
CA VAL A 121 35.44 21.23 -21.53
C VAL A 121 34.61 20.59 -22.66
N PRO A 122 35.09 19.51 -23.29
CA PRO A 122 34.34 18.78 -24.31
C PRO A 122 33.07 18.10 -23.78
N PHE A 123 32.07 17.98 -24.64
CA PHE A 123 30.79 17.31 -24.38
C PHE A 123 30.24 16.64 -25.65
N GLN A 124 29.26 15.74 -25.49
CA GLN A 124 28.59 15.05 -26.61
C GLN A 124 27.07 15.24 -26.55
N PHE A 125 26.40 15.09 -27.69
CA PHE A 125 24.94 15.04 -27.78
C PHE A 125 24.46 13.59 -27.77
N ARG A 126 24.39 12.98 -26.57
CA ARG A 126 23.88 11.61 -26.36
C ARG A 126 23.25 11.46 -24.98
N ALA A 127 22.51 10.38 -24.78
CA ALA A 127 22.06 9.99 -23.45
C ALA A 127 23.20 9.38 -22.63
N GLU A 128 23.17 9.56 -21.31
CA GLU A 128 24.03 8.84 -20.37
C GLU A 128 23.71 7.35 -20.37
N THR A 129 24.75 6.52 -20.33
CA THR A 129 24.66 5.06 -20.27
C THR A 129 25.15 4.54 -18.92
N GLU A 130 24.84 3.29 -18.56
CA GLU A 130 25.28 2.69 -17.29
C GLU A 130 26.81 2.69 -17.15
N ASP A 131 27.54 2.54 -18.25
CA ASP A 131 29.00 2.60 -18.29
C ASP A 131 29.57 4.00 -17.97
N ASP A 132 28.75 5.06 -18.12
CA ASP A 132 29.14 6.44 -17.80
C ASP A 132 29.00 6.74 -16.29
N ILE A 133 28.34 5.87 -15.52
CA ILE A 133 28.05 6.05 -14.09
C ILE A 133 29.09 5.29 -13.25
N LEU A 134 30.05 6.03 -12.68
CA LEU A 134 30.98 5.46 -11.70
C LEU A 134 30.45 5.69 -10.28
N VAL A 135 29.94 4.63 -9.65
CA VAL A 135 29.58 4.66 -8.24
C VAL A 135 30.85 4.45 -7.41
N VAL A 136 31.31 5.51 -6.74
CA VAL A 136 32.43 5.44 -5.79
C VAL A 136 31.87 5.37 -4.38
N THR A 137 31.88 4.18 -3.80
CA THR A 137 31.63 3.96 -2.37
C THR A 137 32.92 3.57 -1.67
N THR A 138 33.07 3.98 -0.42
CA THR A 138 34.20 3.53 0.39
C THR A 138 33.98 2.10 0.87
N GLN A 139 35.06 1.35 1.08
CA GLN A 139 34.99 -0.03 1.56
C GLN A 139 34.21 -0.15 2.88
N GLY A 140 34.35 0.83 3.79
CA GLY A 140 33.63 0.85 5.06
C GLY A 140 32.12 1.00 4.90
N GLU A 141 31.65 1.80 3.95
CA GLU A 141 30.22 1.95 3.67
C GLU A 141 29.61 0.66 3.12
N VAL A 142 30.36 -0.07 2.28
CA VAL A 142 29.91 -1.38 1.75
C VAL A 142 29.76 -2.39 2.89
N GLU A 143 30.74 -2.48 3.79
CA GLU A 143 30.71 -3.39 4.94
C GLU A 143 29.55 -3.08 5.90
N GLU A 144 29.24 -1.79 6.12
CA GLU A 144 28.09 -1.37 6.93
C GLU A 144 26.77 -1.78 6.27
N ILE A 145 26.62 -1.54 4.97
CA ILE A 145 25.42 -1.93 4.20
C ILE A 145 25.22 -3.44 4.22
N GLU A 146 26.29 -4.22 4.06
CA GLU A 146 26.24 -5.68 4.14
C GLU A 146 25.80 -6.16 5.52
N LEU A 147 26.32 -5.55 6.59
CA LEU A 147 25.93 -5.89 7.96
C LEU A 147 24.45 -5.54 8.22
N GLN A 148 24.00 -4.36 7.79
CA GLN A 148 22.60 -3.95 7.90
C GLN A 148 21.68 -4.90 7.14
N ASN A 149 22.03 -5.26 5.90
CA ASN A 149 21.27 -6.22 5.11
C ASN A 149 21.15 -7.59 5.79
N LYS A 150 22.25 -8.07 6.39
CA LYS A 150 22.22 -9.34 7.13
C LYS A 150 21.30 -9.28 8.35
N ASN A 151 21.29 -8.16 9.08
CA ASN A 151 20.40 -7.97 10.21
C ASN A 151 18.93 -7.90 9.77
N LEU A 152 18.64 -7.16 8.70
CA LEU A 152 17.29 -7.05 8.13
C LEU A 152 16.76 -8.40 7.60
N LEU A 153 17.64 -9.25 7.05
CA LEU A 153 17.27 -10.61 6.64
C LEU A 153 16.86 -11.46 7.84
N LYS A 154 17.62 -11.40 8.93
CA LYS A 154 17.33 -12.14 10.17
C LYS A 154 16.00 -11.69 10.79
N GLU A 155 15.78 -10.37 10.87
CA GLU A 155 14.53 -9.81 11.38
C GLU A 155 13.32 -10.20 10.51
N ASN A 156 13.48 -10.20 9.19
CA ASN A 156 12.43 -10.68 8.28
C ASN A 156 12.08 -12.15 8.50
N GLU A 157 13.07 -13.00 8.73
CA GLU A 157 12.85 -14.43 9.00
C GLU A 157 12.07 -14.63 10.31
N GLU A 158 12.48 -13.93 11.38
CA GLU A 158 11.80 -13.96 12.68
C GLU A 158 10.35 -13.43 12.58
N LEU A 159 10.12 -12.34 11.86
CA LEU A 159 8.78 -11.80 11.61
C LEU A 159 7.90 -12.76 10.82
N LYS A 160 8.48 -13.48 9.85
CA LYS A 160 7.77 -14.47 9.04
C LYS A 160 7.34 -15.68 9.87
N GLU A 161 8.22 -16.17 10.75
CA GLU A 161 7.90 -17.24 11.70
C GLU A 161 6.79 -16.82 12.68
N SER A 162 6.89 -15.60 13.22
CA SER A 162 5.88 -15.02 14.12
C SER A 162 4.51 -14.91 13.44
N CYS A 163 4.47 -14.39 12.20
CA CYS A 163 3.24 -14.32 11.41
C CYS A 163 2.61 -15.70 11.18
N ALA A 164 3.42 -16.71 10.83
CA ALA A 164 2.91 -18.06 10.62
C ALA A 164 2.32 -18.66 11.91
N SER A 165 2.96 -18.41 13.06
CA SER A 165 2.46 -18.84 14.37
C SER A 165 1.12 -18.17 14.72
N LEU A 166 1.03 -16.84 14.56
CA LEU A 166 -0.20 -16.08 14.81
C LEU A 166 -1.34 -16.47 13.87
N GLN A 167 -1.03 -16.79 12.61
CA GLN A 167 -2.02 -17.28 11.66
C GLN A 167 -2.58 -18.64 12.09
N LYS A 168 -1.72 -19.56 12.54
CA LYS A 168 -2.15 -20.86 13.07
C LYS A 168 -3.02 -20.70 14.32
N GLN A 169 -2.64 -19.83 15.25
CA GLN A 169 -3.45 -19.53 16.44
C GLN A 169 -4.81 -18.94 16.08
N ASN A 170 -4.87 -18.03 15.10
CA ASN A 170 -6.14 -17.48 14.62
C ASN A 170 -7.06 -18.56 14.03
N MET A 171 -6.50 -19.48 13.23
CA MET A 171 -7.28 -20.58 12.68
C MET A 171 -7.85 -21.50 13.76
N ASP A 172 -7.04 -21.84 14.77
CA ASP A 172 -7.50 -22.67 15.90
C ASP A 172 -8.61 -21.97 16.70
N LEU A 173 -8.43 -20.68 17.01
CA LEU A 173 -9.45 -19.88 17.70
C LEU A 173 -10.75 -19.77 16.90
N GLN A 174 -10.68 -19.59 15.57
CA GLN A 174 -11.86 -19.60 14.70
C GLN A 174 -12.58 -20.96 14.72
N GLU A 175 -11.83 -22.07 14.73
CA GLU A 175 -12.42 -23.40 14.82
C GLU A 175 -13.10 -23.63 16.18
N GLN A 176 -12.48 -23.20 17.27
CA GLN A 176 -13.07 -23.27 18.61
C GLN A 176 -14.35 -22.42 18.71
N LEU A 177 -14.35 -21.22 18.11
CA LEU A 177 -15.51 -20.35 18.07
C LEU A 177 -16.67 -21.01 17.31
N ARG A 178 -16.39 -21.63 16.15
CA ARG A 178 -17.40 -22.38 15.38
C ARG A 178 -18.01 -23.52 16.19
N LYS A 179 -17.17 -24.33 16.85
CA LYS A 179 -17.64 -25.45 17.69
C LYS A 179 -18.52 -24.95 18.85
N THR A 180 -18.13 -23.84 19.47
CA THR A 180 -18.89 -23.22 20.57
C THR A 180 -20.26 -22.75 20.07
N GLN A 181 -20.31 -22.12 18.90
CA GLN A 181 -21.57 -21.69 18.29
C GLN A 181 -22.50 -22.86 17.96
N GLU A 182 -21.96 -23.96 17.42
CA GLU A 182 -22.72 -25.18 17.13
C GLU A 182 -23.30 -25.82 18.40
N LEU A 183 -22.49 -25.90 19.46
CA LEU A 183 -22.94 -26.36 20.76
C LEU A 183 -24.05 -25.47 21.33
N GLN A 184 -23.91 -24.15 21.21
CA GLN A 184 -24.91 -23.20 21.69
C GLN A 184 -26.24 -23.34 20.94
N ASN A 185 -26.21 -23.47 19.61
CA ASN A 185 -27.42 -23.71 18.82
C ASN A 185 -28.10 -25.04 19.18
N SER A 186 -27.31 -26.09 19.41
CA SER A 186 -27.82 -27.39 19.86
C SER A 186 -28.48 -27.29 21.24
N PHE A 187 -27.84 -26.56 22.16
CA PHE A 187 -28.36 -26.32 23.51
C PHE A 187 -29.70 -25.57 23.47
N GLU A 188 -29.82 -24.52 22.65
CA GLU A 188 -31.08 -23.78 22.47
C GLU A 188 -32.19 -24.67 21.90
N SER A 189 -31.87 -25.53 20.93
CA SER A 189 -32.82 -26.50 20.35
C SER A 189 -33.29 -27.53 21.39
N LEU A 190 -32.37 -28.12 22.17
CA LEU A 190 -32.71 -29.04 23.25
C LEU A 190 -33.57 -28.37 24.32
N LYS A 191 -33.25 -27.13 24.66
CA LYS A 191 -34.03 -26.36 25.64
C LYS A 191 -35.46 -26.15 25.15
N SER A 192 -35.65 -25.73 23.89
CA SER A 192 -36.98 -25.56 23.31
C SER A 192 -37.78 -26.87 23.26
N ASN A 193 -37.13 -27.99 22.92
CA ASN A 193 -37.79 -29.29 22.95
C ASN A 193 -38.17 -29.73 24.36
N THR A 194 -37.32 -29.44 25.35
CA THR A 194 -37.61 -29.74 26.76
C THR A 194 -38.83 -28.96 27.22
N GLU A 195 -38.91 -27.66 26.89
CA GLU A 195 -40.08 -26.81 27.20
C GLU A 195 -41.37 -27.35 26.56
N LYS A 196 -41.32 -27.83 25.31
CA LYS A 196 -42.48 -28.45 24.64
C LYS A 196 -42.93 -29.75 25.32
N VAL A 197 -41.99 -30.64 25.63
CA VAL A 197 -42.30 -31.90 26.32
C VAL A 197 -42.88 -31.63 27.71
N GLU A 198 -42.39 -30.62 28.42
CA GLU A 198 -42.92 -30.21 29.71
C GLU A 198 -44.36 -29.67 29.61
N GLN A 199 -44.67 -28.91 28.55
CA GLN A 199 -46.05 -28.47 28.27
C GLN A 199 -46.98 -29.65 27.95
N GLU A 200 -46.55 -30.59 27.11
CA GLU A 200 -47.31 -31.81 26.79
C GLU A 200 -47.55 -32.66 28.04
N LEU A 201 -46.54 -32.84 28.88
CA LEU A 201 -46.65 -33.57 30.15
C LEU A 201 -47.70 -32.94 31.08
N ASN A 202 -47.70 -31.61 31.19
CA ASN A 202 -48.69 -30.89 31.98
C ASN A 202 -50.11 -31.05 31.41
N SER A 203 -50.27 -30.98 30.09
CA SER A 203 -51.57 -31.21 29.42
C SER A 203 -52.09 -32.62 29.68
N LEU A 204 -51.25 -33.66 29.49
CA LEU A 204 -51.61 -35.05 29.76
C LEU A 204 -51.95 -35.29 31.23
N LYS A 205 -51.29 -34.58 32.14
CA LYS A 205 -51.55 -34.68 33.58
C LYS A 205 -52.93 -34.14 33.94
N GLU A 206 -53.35 -33.01 33.37
CA GLU A 206 -54.70 -32.47 33.55
C GLU A 206 -55.76 -33.37 32.90
N GLU A 207 -55.50 -33.91 31.71
CA GLU A 207 -56.40 -34.88 31.07
C GLU A 207 -56.57 -36.15 31.92
N ASN A 208 -55.48 -36.69 32.45
CA ASN A 208 -55.53 -37.83 33.37
C ASN A 208 -56.33 -37.53 34.65
N LYS A 209 -56.24 -36.30 35.16
CA LYS A 209 -57.03 -35.88 36.32
C LYS A 209 -58.52 -35.85 35.97
N HIS A 210 -58.89 -35.27 34.83
CA HIS A 210 -60.26 -35.24 34.34
C HIS A 210 -60.83 -36.65 34.12
N LEU A 211 -60.06 -37.54 33.47
CA LEU A 211 -60.47 -38.93 33.27
C LEU A 211 -60.70 -39.66 34.59
N LYS A 212 -59.83 -39.47 35.60
CA LYS A 212 -60.02 -40.05 36.94
C LYS A 212 -61.28 -39.54 37.63
N GLU A 213 -61.62 -38.26 37.46
CA GLU A 213 -62.85 -37.68 38.01
C GLU A 213 -64.09 -38.25 37.31
N LEU A 214 -64.04 -38.40 35.99
CA LEU A 214 -65.11 -39.01 35.20
C LEU A 214 -65.35 -40.47 35.59
N THR A 215 -64.28 -41.29 35.67
CA THR A 215 -64.38 -42.70 36.10
C THR A 215 -65.01 -42.81 37.48
N LYS A 216 -64.66 -41.93 38.43
CA LYS A 216 -65.30 -41.91 39.76
C LYS A 216 -66.80 -41.61 39.68
N CYS A 217 -67.21 -40.71 38.79
CA CYS A 217 -68.63 -40.39 38.58
C CYS A 217 -69.38 -41.59 38.01
N GLU A 218 -68.84 -42.23 36.98
CA GLU A 218 -69.41 -43.43 36.36
C GLU A 218 -69.48 -44.60 37.35
N GLU A 219 -68.46 -44.79 38.20
CA GLU A 219 -68.47 -45.79 39.27
C GLU A 219 -69.60 -45.55 40.29
N ALA A 220 -69.84 -44.29 40.65
CA ALA A 220 -70.93 -43.92 41.57
C ALA A 220 -72.31 -44.16 40.94
N GLU A 221 -72.50 -43.79 39.67
CA GLU A 221 -73.74 -44.06 38.93
C GLU A 221 -73.99 -45.57 38.79
N LEU A 222 -72.95 -46.35 38.47
CA LEU A 222 -73.03 -47.81 38.37
C LEU A 222 -73.38 -48.44 39.72
N HIS A 223 -72.85 -47.91 40.83
CA HIS A 223 -73.23 -48.33 42.17
C HIS A 223 -74.72 -48.05 42.45
N GLN A 224 -75.19 -46.85 42.14
CA GLN A 224 -76.60 -46.48 42.31
C GLN A 224 -77.53 -47.36 41.47
N LEU A 225 -77.17 -47.65 40.23
CA LEU A 225 -77.95 -48.52 39.35
C LEU A 225 -78.00 -49.96 39.89
N LYS A 226 -76.88 -50.48 40.42
CA LYS A 226 -76.83 -51.79 41.08
C LYS A 226 -77.79 -51.85 42.27
N GLU A 227 -77.81 -50.82 43.13
CA GLU A 227 -78.75 -50.74 44.25
C GLU A 227 -80.21 -50.74 43.78
N GLN A 228 -80.53 -49.98 42.73
CA GLN A 228 -81.88 -49.96 42.14
C GLN A 228 -82.28 -51.33 41.58
N ILE A 229 -81.38 -51.99 40.83
CA ILE A 229 -81.62 -53.34 40.30
C ILE A 229 -81.87 -54.32 41.45
N GLN A 230 -81.06 -54.27 42.51
CA GLN A 230 -81.23 -55.13 43.69
C GLN A 230 -82.60 -54.90 44.34
N LYS A 231 -83.01 -53.64 44.52
CA LYS A 231 -84.32 -53.28 45.08
C LYS A 231 -85.46 -53.84 44.22
N VAL A 232 -85.46 -53.57 42.91
CA VAL A 232 -86.48 -54.07 41.98
C VAL A 232 -86.51 -55.60 41.95
N THR A 233 -85.34 -56.25 42.04
CA THR A 233 -85.26 -57.72 42.10
C THR A 233 -85.93 -58.26 43.37
N SER A 234 -85.67 -57.64 44.53
CA SER A 234 -86.33 -58.04 45.78
C SER A 234 -87.85 -57.78 45.78
N GLU A 235 -88.30 -56.68 45.17
CA GLU A 235 -89.73 -56.38 45.00
C GLU A 235 -90.39 -57.39 44.06
N LYS A 236 -89.71 -57.76 42.97
CA LYS A 236 -90.14 -58.80 42.04
C LYS A 236 -90.28 -60.16 42.75
N GLU A 237 -89.27 -60.59 43.51
CA GLU A 237 -89.33 -61.84 44.29
C GLU A 237 -90.49 -61.83 45.29
N HIS A 238 -90.72 -60.69 45.95
CA HIS A 238 -91.85 -60.55 46.87
C HIS A 238 -93.21 -60.65 46.16
N LEU A 239 -93.36 -59.99 45.01
CA LEU A 239 -94.57 -60.08 44.19
C LEU A 239 -94.78 -61.49 43.61
N GLU A 240 -93.73 -62.17 43.16
CA GLU A 240 -93.77 -63.56 42.70
C GLU A 240 -94.24 -64.50 43.83
N THR A 241 -93.73 -64.32 45.05
CA THR A 241 -94.17 -65.08 46.23
C THR A 241 -95.65 -64.82 46.54
N ARG A 242 -96.11 -63.57 46.44
CA ARG A 242 -97.53 -63.21 46.61
C ARG A 242 -98.42 -63.80 45.53
N LEU A 243 -97.99 -63.74 44.27
CA LEU A 243 -98.70 -64.34 43.14
C LEU A 243 -98.82 -65.86 43.32
N LYS A 244 -97.74 -66.52 43.73
CA LYS A 244 -97.73 -67.95 44.04
C LYS A 244 -98.74 -68.29 45.13
N THR A 245 -98.77 -67.53 46.21
CA THR A 245 -99.74 -67.68 47.30
C THR A 245 -101.19 -67.46 46.83
N ALA A 246 -101.43 -66.51 45.93
CA ALA A 246 -102.76 -66.24 45.38
C ALA A 246 -103.23 -67.34 44.43
N LEU A 247 -102.34 -67.87 43.57
CA LEU A 247 -102.61 -69.03 42.73
C LEU A 247 -102.93 -70.27 43.58
N ASP A 248 -102.14 -70.55 44.62
CA ASP A 248 -102.38 -71.67 45.54
C ASP A 248 -103.73 -71.53 46.28
N ARG A 249 -104.23 -70.30 46.50
CA ARG A 249 -105.59 -70.03 47.04
C ARG A 249 -106.70 -70.22 46.01
N MET A 250 -106.44 -69.92 44.74
CA MET A 250 -107.40 -70.19 43.66
C MET A 250 -107.55 -71.69 43.39
N ASP A 251 -106.45 -72.45 43.43
CA ASP A 251 -106.48 -73.91 43.30
C ASP A 251 -107.25 -74.59 44.46
N GLN A 252 -107.42 -73.92 45.61
CA GLN A 252 -108.24 -74.39 46.74
C GLN A 252 -109.74 -74.04 46.61
N LEU A 253 -110.13 -73.26 45.60
CA LEU A 253 -111.50 -72.81 45.34
C LEU A 253 -112.14 -73.46 44.10
N GLN A 254 -111.48 -74.45 43.49
CA GLN A 254 -112.02 -75.38 42.49
C GLN A 254 -112.25 -76.77 43.09
#